data_AF-A0A2V8PS40-F1
#
_entry.id   AF-A0A2V8PS40-F1
#
_cell.length_a   1.000
_cell.length_b   1.000
_cell.length_c   1.000
_cell.angle_alpha   90.00
_cell.angle_beta   90.00
_cell.angle_gamma   90.00
#
_symmetry.space_group_name_H-M   'P 1'
#
loop_
_entity.id
_entity.type
_entity.pdbx_description
1 polymer ?
#
loop_
_entity_poly.entity_id
_entity_poly.type
_entity_poly.pdbx_seq_one_letter_code
_entity_poly.pdbx_strand_id
1 'polypeptide(L)'
;MKYQMARTVVTIVVAIVFGVALVTSAAAQGRGRGGGSGGGRGSGMGQPSGVGVDRGLGRSSDASNGRADSGRDNASVRSNGRSEAGLDRARIASENLSDANRDLGRHPGITNVVHTNANNLRSQYQAALVNNPNLKFGQFVAATRLAQNLGGRHPNITRASILAGLASGRSIGRTLQDLGLSPREAKAAKKQVEKEIERARS
;
A
#
# COMPACT_ATOMS: atom_id res chain seq x y z
N MET A 1 -44.24 -13.78 -8.64
CA MET A 1 -43.13 -14.76 -8.82
C MET A 1 -41.93 -14.17 -9.57
N LYS A 2 -41.37 -13.01 -9.15
CA LYS A 2 -40.23 -12.36 -9.83
C LYS A 2 -38.95 -12.28 -8.98
N TYR A 3 -38.97 -12.80 -7.74
CA TYR A 3 -37.85 -12.68 -6.78
C TYR A 3 -36.97 -13.94 -6.66
N GLN A 4 -37.21 -14.97 -7.48
CA GLN A 4 -36.43 -16.21 -7.44
C GLN A 4 -35.20 -16.18 -8.37
N MET A 5 -35.23 -15.42 -9.47
CA MET A 5 -34.15 -15.42 -10.47
C MET A 5 -32.97 -14.46 -10.15
N ALA A 6 -33.16 -13.49 -9.25
CA ALA A 6 -32.09 -12.53 -8.91
C ALA A 6 -31.04 -13.10 -7.93
N ARG A 7 -31.36 -14.21 -7.24
CA ARG A 7 -30.46 -14.83 -6.26
C ARG A 7 -29.32 -15.63 -6.91
N THR A 8 -29.55 -16.17 -8.10
CA THR A 8 -28.59 -17.07 -8.77
C THR A 8 -27.45 -16.32 -9.45
N VAL A 9 -27.67 -15.07 -9.89
CA VAL A 9 -26.60 -14.26 -10.53
C VAL A 9 -25.63 -13.67 -9.49
N VAL A 10 -26.10 -13.40 -8.27
CA VAL A 10 -25.24 -12.90 -7.18
C VAL A 10 -24.28 -13.99 -6.67
N THR A 11 -24.62 -15.27 -6.86
CA THR A 11 -23.77 -16.38 -6.40
C THR A 11 -22.48 -16.54 -7.23
N ILE A 12 -22.43 -16.05 -8.47
CA ILE A 12 -21.26 -16.25 -9.35
C ILE A 12 -20.17 -15.19 -9.13
N VAL A 13 -20.51 -13.99 -8.63
CA VAL A 13 -19.50 -12.95 -8.35
C VAL A 13 -18.81 -13.17 -6.99
N VAL A 14 -19.45 -13.89 -6.06
CA VAL A 14 -18.88 -14.20 -4.73
C VAL A 14 -17.82 -15.32 -4.80
N ALA A 15 -17.75 -16.08 -5.89
CA ALA A 15 -16.82 -17.21 -6.04
C ALA A 15 -15.38 -16.82 -6.43
N ILE A 16 -15.08 -15.55 -6.74
CA ILE A 16 -13.74 -15.15 -7.21
C ILE A 16 -12.83 -14.57 -6.10
N VAL A 17 -13.35 -14.30 -4.89
CA VAL A 17 -12.57 -13.61 -3.83
C VAL A 17 -12.16 -14.53 -2.67
N PHE A 18 -12.49 -15.83 -2.72
CA PHE A 18 -12.15 -16.79 -1.66
C PHE A 18 -11.05 -17.75 -2.13
N GLY A 19 -9.79 -17.33 -2.00
CA GLY A 19 -8.68 -18.17 -2.41
C GLY A 19 -7.29 -17.63 -2.11
N VAL A 20 -7.01 -17.15 -0.89
CA VAL A 20 -5.62 -17.15 -0.37
C VAL A 20 -5.67 -17.59 1.10
N ALA A 21 -5.77 -18.90 1.29
CA ALA A 21 -5.46 -19.55 2.55
C ALA A 21 -3.95 -19.61 2.74
N LEU A 22 -3.53 -19.44 3.99
CA LEU A 22 -2.19 -19.66 4.50
C LEU A 22 -1.58 -20.97 3.98
N VAL A 23 -0.41 -20.87 3.36
CA VAL A 23 0.55 -21.98 3.27
C VAL A 23 1.93 -21.43 3.63
N THR A 24 2.39 -21.77 4.83
CA THR A 24 3.81 -21.84 5.15
C THR A 24 4.41 -23.06 4.46
N SER A 25 5.35 -22.85 3.56
CA SER A 25 6.33 -23.83 3.06
C SER A 25 7.60 -23.03 2.77
N ALA A 26 8.63 -23.13 3.60
CA ALA A 26 9.68 -24.13 3.54
C ALA A 26 10.44 -24.11 2.20
N ALA A 27 11.75 -23.92 2.34
CA ALA A 27 12.81 -23.82 1.34
C ALA A 27 12.62 -24.54 -0.01
N ALA A 28 13.00 -23.84 -1.08
CA ALA A 28 13.49 -24.45 -2.31
C ALA A 28 14.72 -23.67 -2.81
N GLN A 29 15.89 -24.16 -2.41
CA GLN A 29 17.21 -23.76 -2.88
C GLN A 29 17.40 -24.27 -4.31
N GLY A 30 17.09 -23.42 -5.30
CA GLY A 30 17.30 -23.72 -6.71
C GLY A 30 18.68 -23.30 -7.21
N ARG A 31 19.64 -24.22 -7.18
CA ARG A 31 20.86 -24.16 -8.00
C ARG A 31 20.47 -24.26 -9.48
N GLY A 32 20.58 -23.16 -10.21
CA GLY A 32 20.49 -23.13 -11.68
C GLY A 32 21.82 -22.69 -12.28
N ARG A 33 22.61 -23.67 -12.75
CA ARG A 33 23.78 -23.47 -13.60
C ARG A 33 23.34 -23.07 -15.01
N GLY A 34 24.03 -22.10 -15.59
CA GLY A 34 24.07 -21.80 -17.02
C GLY A 34 24.89 -20.52 -17.18
N GLY A 35 26.15 -20.53 -17.62
CA GLY A 35 26.69 -21.30 -18.75
C GLY A 35 26.83 -20.32 -19.91
N GLY A 36 27.91 -19.55 -19.91
CA GLY A 36 28.18 -18.51 -20.91
C GLY A 36 29.63 -18.06 -20.85
N SER A 37 30.52 -18.99 -21.17
CA SER A 37 31.95 -18.74 -21.43
C SER A 37 32.09 -17.86 -22.67
N GLY A 38 32.81 -16.75 -22.52
CA GLY A 38 33.20 -15.85 -23.60
C GLY A 38 34.60 -15.33 -23.33
N GLY A 39 35.57 -16.24 -23.26
CA GLY A 39 36.98 -15.91 -23.19
C GLY A 39 37.45 -15.34 -24.54
N GLY A 40 37.78 -14.06 -24.55
CA GLY A 40 38.63 -13.44 -25.57
C GLY A 40 39.92 -12.97 -24.91
N ARG A 41 40.94 -13.82 -24.93
CA ARG A 41 42.33 -13.42 -24.66
C ARG A 41 42.81 -12.59 -25.85
N GLY A 42 43.07 -11.32 -25.63
CA GLY A 42 43.90 -10.47 -26.48
C GLY A 42 45.08 -9.98 -25.64
N SER A 43 46.24 -10.57 -25.87
CA SER A 43 47.51 -10.17 -25.28
C SER A 43 47.94 -8.80 -25.77
N GLY A 44 48.56 -8.01 -24.88
CA GLY A 44 49.64 -7.11 -25.29
C GLY A 44 49.41 -5.61 -25.07
N MET A 45 50.38 -5.03 -24.37
CA MET A 45 50.91 -3.69 -24.54
C MET A 45 50.19 -2.51 -23.87
N GLY A 46 50.88 -1.91 -22.90
CA GLY A 46 50.92 -0.46 -22.69
C GLY A 46 49.98 0.08 -21.62
N GLN A 47 50.55 0.40 -20.47
CA GLN A 47 50.04 1.51 -19.64
C GLN A 47 50.41 2.82 -20.33
N PRO A 48 49.44 3.72 -20.59
CA PRO A 48 49.70 5.15 -20.56
C PRO A 48 49.15 5.72 -19.26
N SER A 49 50.03 6.42 -18.57
CA SER A 49 49.74 7.33 -17.47
C SER A 49 48.73 8.38 -17.89
N GLY A 50 47.73 8.63 -17.03
CA GLY A 50 46.97 9.87 -17.03
C GLY A 50 45.82 9.96 -18.03
N VAL A 51 44.64 9.45 -17.66
CA VAL A 51 43.35 9.98 -18.13
C VAL A 51 42.35 9.84 -16.99
N GLY A 52 41.79 10.96 -16.54
CA GLY A 52 40.72 10.97 -15.56
C GLY A 52 39.57 10.06 -16.01
N VAL A 53 39.05 9.26 -15.10
CA VAL A 53 37.80 8.52 -15.33
C VAL A 53 36.66 9.52 -15.38
N ASP A 54 36.48 10.10 -16.57
CA ASP A 54 35.29 10.86 -16.91
C ASP A 54 34.11 9.89 -16.80
N ARG A 55 33.20 10.17 -15.88
CA ARG A 55 32.05 9.33 -15.51
C ARG A 55 31.02 9.36 -16.62
N GLY A 56 31.36 8.80 -17.78
CA GLY A 56 30.47 8.11 -18.73
C GLY A 56 29.17 8.78 -19.16
N LEU A 57 28.98 10.09 -18.95
CA LEU A 57 27.76 10.79 -19.35
C LEU A 57 27.92 11.50 -20.69
N GLY A 58 29.15 11.88 -21.07
CA GLY A 58 29.41 12.59 -22.33
C GLY A 58 29.75 11.71 -23.54
N ARG A 59 30.30 10.49 -23.36
CA ARG A 59 30.72 9.61 -24.48
C ARG A 59 29.65 8.60 -24.92
N SER A 60 28.55 8.48 -24.19
CA SER A 60 27.54 7.46 -24.47
C SER A 60 26.70 7.76 -25.71
N SER A 61 26.53 9.03 -26.10
CA SER A 61 25.76 9.44 -27.28
C SER A 61 26.50 9.14 -28.59
N ASP A 62 27.80 9.44 -28.63
CA ASP A 62 28.63 9.33 -29.84
C ASP A 62 28.98 7.87 -30.20
N ALA A 63 29.19 7.01 -29.20
CA ALA A 63 29.46 5.59 -29.42
C ALA A 63 28.21 4.78 -29.82
N SER A 64 27.01 5.35 -29.65
CA SER A 64 25.73 4.63 -29.79
C SER A 64 24.93 5.00 -31.03
N ASN A 65 25.38 5.94 -31.88
CA ASN A 65 24.60 6.49 -33.00
C ASN A 65 23.16 6.86 -32.58
N GLY A 66 22.98 7.53 -31.44
CA GLY A 66 21.65 7.93 -30.93
C GLY A 66 20.75 6.79 -30.42
N ARG A 67 21.23 5.53 -30.41
CA ARG A 67 20.47 4.38 -29.86
C ARG A 67 20.27 4.46 -28.36
N ALA A 68 21.20 5.09 -27.63
CA ALA A 68 21.09 5.28 -26.19
C ALA A 68 19.98 6.30 -25.84
N ASP A 69 19.89 7.39 -26.61
CA ASP A 69 18.84 8.40 -26.46
C ASP A 69 17.49 7.82 -26.87
N SER A 70 17.43 7.13 -28.02
CA SER A 70 16.24 6.38 -28.44
C SER A 70 15.83 5.32 -27.41
N GLY A 71 16.78 4.69 -26.72
CA GLY A 71 16.52 3.72 -25.65
C GLY A 71 15.96 4.38 -24.39
N ARG A 72 16.43 5.58 -24.02
CA ARG A 72 15.92 6.37 -22.89
C ARG A 72 14.56 6.98 -23.19
N ASP A 73 14.36 7.49 -24.41
CA ASP A 73 13.08 8.05 -24.87
C ASP A 73 12.04 6.95 -25.05
N ASN A 74 12.42 5.81 -25.61
CA ASN A 74 11.52 4.67 -25.71
C ASN A 74 11.26 4.05 -24.32
N ALA A 75 12.22 4.13 -23.38
CA ALA A 75 11.98 3.75 -21.99
C ALA A 75 11.04 4.74 -21.27
N SER A 76 11.15 6.05 -21.48
CA SER A 76 10.24 7.05 -20.89
C SER A 76 8.82 6.96 -21.48
N VAL A 77 8.72 6.71 -22.78
CA VAL A 77 7.47 6.46 -23.51
C VAL A 77 6.83 5.12 -23.10
N ARG A 78 7.61 4.03 -23.00
CA ARG A 78 7.08 2.70 -22.59
C ARG A 78 6.81 2.57 -21.10
N SER A 79 7.56 3.27 -20.25
CA SER A 79 7.30 3.30 -18.80
C SER A 79 6.09 4.15 -18.43
N ASN A 80 5.46 4.80 -19.43
CA ASN A 80 4.36 5.75 -19.27
C ASN A 80 4.62 6.65 -18.05
N GLY A 81 5.88 7.11 -18.00
CA GLY A 81 6.69 7.31 -16.79
C GLY A 81 5.84 7.76 -15.63
N ARG A 82 5.45 6.80 -14.76
CA ARG A 82 4.68 7.01 -13.53
C ARG A 82 3.87 8.31 -13.60
N SER A 83 2.71 8.30 -14.28
CA SER A 83 1.80 9.45 -14.39
C SER A 83 1.92 10.38 -13.18
N GLU A 84 2.03 11.70 -13.33
CA GLU A 84 2.24 12.63 -12.21
C GLU A 84 1.29 12.32 -11.02
N ALA A 85 0.02 12.00 -11.31
CA ALA A 85 -0.96 11.55 -10.34
C ALA A 85 -0.61 10.24 -9.59
N GLY A 86 0.11 9.31 -10.21
CA GLY A 86 0.66 8.11 -9.59
C GLY A 86 1.88 8.39 -8.70
N LEU A 87 2.78 9.28 -9.12
CA LEU A 87 3.90 9.75 -8.30
C LEU A 87 3.42 10.52 -7.07
N ASP A 88 2.44 11.40 -7.25
CA ASP A 88 1.87 12.18 -6.16
C ASP A 88 1.15 11.28 -5.15
N ARG A 89 0.38 10.30 -5.62
CA ARG A 89 -0.22 9.28 -4.73
C ARG A 89 0.84 8.51 -3.94
N ALA A 90 1.95 8.12 -4.58
CA ALA A 90 3.04 7.42 -3.90
C ALA A 90 3.75 8.31 -2.87
N ARG A 91 3.93 9.61 -3.17
CA ARG A 91 4.49 10.60 -2.25
C ARG A 91 3.60 10.77 -1.03
N ILE A 92 2.32 11.03 -1.23
CA ILE A 92 1.34 11.22 -0.13
C ILE A 92 1.26 9.96 0.75
N ALA A 93 1.20 8.77 0.14
CA ALA A 93 1.20 7.53 0.92
C ALA A 93 2.48 7.38 1.76
N SER A 94 3.64 7.71 1.20
CA SER A 94 4.93 7.64 1.90
C SER A 94 5.02 8.63 3.06
N GLU A 95 4.54 9.86 2.87
CA GLU A 95 4.41 10.87 3.93
C GLU A 95 3.49 10.39 5.06
N ASN A 96 2.30 9.90 4.70
CA ASN A 96 1.34 9.36 5.65
C ASN A 96 1.91 8.18 6.47
N LEU A 97 2.75 7.34 5.86
CA LEU A 97 3.41 6.20 6.51
C LEU A 97 4.54 6.67 7.44
N SER A 98 5.31 7.67 7.03
CA SER A 98 6.31 8.32 7.88
C SER A 98 5.66 8.98 9.10
N ASP A 99 4.55 9.68 8.90
CA ASP A 99 3.79 10.30 9.99
C ASP A 99 3.23 9.25 10.95
N ALA A 100 2.70 8.13 10.43
CA ALA A 100 2.26 7.02 11.27
C ALA A 100 3.40 6.44 12.13
N ASN A 101 4.61 6.27 11.56
CA ASN A 101 5.76 5.79 12.31
C ASN A 101 6.16 6.76 13.42
N ARG A 102 6.12 8.07 13.15
CA ARG A 102 6.39 9.10 14.15
C ARG A 102 5.33 9.12 15.24
N ASP A 103 4.05 9.02 14.88
CA ASP A 103 2.92 8.97 15.81
C ASP A 103 3.04 7.76 16.72
N LEU A 104 3.34 6.58 16.17
CA LEU A 104 3.54 5.35 16.94
C LEU A 104 4.76 5.39 17.86
N GLY A 105 5.84 6.05 17.45
CA GLY A 105 7.02 6.22 18.28
C GLY A 105 6.80 7.17 19.46
N ARG A 106 5.97 8.22 19.26
CA ARG A 106 5.64 9.20 20.31
C ARG A 106 4.53 8.73 21.24
N HIS A 107 3.60 7.93 20.70
CA HIS A 107 2.36 7.56 21.39
C HIS A 107 2.19 6.03 21.39
N PRO A 108 3.00 5.30 22.18
CA PRO A 108 2.90 3.84 22.25
C PRO A 108 1.53 3.37 22.78
N GLY A 109 0.80 4.21 23.52
CA GLY A 109 -0.54 3.91 24.02
C GLY A 109 -1.56 3.60 22.92
N ILE A 110 -1.35 4.09 21.69
CA ILE A 110 -2.26 3.84 20.55
C ILE A 110 -2.42 2.34 20.30
N THR A 111 -1.35 1.56 20.43
CA THR A 111 -1.39 0.11 20.15
C THR A 111 -2.29 -0.64 21.13
N ASN A 112 -2.43 -0.14 22.35
CA ASN A 112 -3.27 -0.72 23.39
C ASN A 112 -4.76 -0.56 23.09
N VAL A 113 -5.16 0.59 22.53
CA VAL A 113 -6.57 0.89 22.17
C VAL A 113 -7.11 -0.10 21.14
N VAL A 114 -6.29 -0.45 20.16
CA VAL A 114 -6.68 -1.34 19.05
C VAL A 114 -6.25 -2.80 19.28
N HIS A 115 -5.73 -3.12 20.47
CA HIS A 115 -5.31 -4.47 20.87
C HIS A 115 -4.38 -5.15 19.85
N THR A 116 -3.38 -4.41 19.35
CA THR A 116 -2.38 -4.95 18.44
C THR A 116 -0.99 -4.41 18.77
N ASN A 117 0.04 -4.81 18.05
CA ASN A 117 1.39 -4.27 18.20
C ASN A 117 1.71 -3.24 17.09
N ALA A 118 2.71 -2.40 17.33
CA ALA A 118 3.09 -1.32 16.42
C ALA A 118 3.46 -1.81 15.01
N ASN A 119 4.16 -2.95 14.91
CA ASN A 119 4.57 -3.52 13.62
C ASN A 119 3.37 -3.99 12.79
N ASN A 120 2.42 -4.66 13.43
CA ASN A 120 1.21 -5.13 12.78
C ASN A 120 0.32 -3.96 12.36
N LEU A 121 0.17 -2.96 13.24
CA LEU A 121 -0.61 -1.76 12.93
C LEU A 121 -0.04 -0.99 11.73
N ARG A 122 1.30 -0.84 11.69
CA ARG A 122 2.03 -0.22 10.57
C ARG A 122 1.85 -1.00 9.27
N SER A 123 2.02 -2.32 9.31
CA SER A 123 1.86 -3.18 8.12
C SER A 123 0.44 -3.12 7.55
N GLN A 124 -0.57 -3.18 8.42
CA GLN A 124 -1.97 -3.09 8.01
C GLN A 124 -2.34 -1.70 7.47
N TYR A 125 -1.77 -0.64 8.06
CA TYR A 125 -1.95 0.71 7.56
C TYR A 125 -1.31 0.91 6.18
N GLN A 126 -0.10 0.38 5.98
CA GLN A 126 0.57 0.36 4.67
C GLN A 126 -0.29 -0.32 3.61
N ALA A 127 -0.90 -1.46 3.94
CA ALA A 127 -1.82 -2.14 3.03
C ALA A 127 -3.08 -1.29 2.70
N ALA A 128 -3.59 -0.52 3.68
CA ALA A 128 -4.74 0.35 3.46
C ALA A 128 -4.42 1.54 2.54
N LEU A 129 -3.19 2.08 2.58
CA LEU A 129 -2.76 3.19 1.73
C LEU A 129 -2.73 2.85 0.23
N VAL A 130 -2.64 1.57 -0.13
CA VAL A 130 -2.73 1.11 -1.53
C VAL A 130 -4.08 1.51 -2.16
N ASN A 131 -5.16 1.39 -1.38
CA ASN A 131 -6.51 1.68 -1.85
C ASN A 131 -6.92 3.14 -1.58
N ASN A 132 -6.35 3.77 -0.57
CA ASN A 132 -6.61 5.15 -0.22
C ASN A 132 -5.32 5.86 0.23
N PRO A 133 -4.57 6.44 -0.71
CA PRO A 133 -3.32 7.15 -0.39
C PRO A 133 -3.50 8.33 0.56
N ASN A 134 -4.70 8.93 0.58
CA ASN A 134 -5.04 10.08 1.43
C ASN A 134 -5.51 9.69 2.85
N LEU A 135 -5.64 8.39 3.13
CA LEU A 135 -6.05 7.89 4.44
C LEU A 135 -5.04 8.35 5.50
N LYS A 136 -5.53 8.99 6.56
CA LYS A 136 -4.70 9.40 7.69
C LYS A 136 -4.62 8.31 8.74
N PHE A 137 -3.50 8.24 9.46
CA PHE A 137 -3.26 7.20 10.45
C PHE A 137 -4.33 7.18 11.55
N GLY A 138 -4.73 8.35 12.06
CA GLY A 138 -5.82 8.44 13.03
C GLY A 138 -7.17 7.92 12.52
N GLN A 139 -7.47 8.09 11.23
CA GLN A 139 -8.70 7.54 10.62
C GLN A 139 -8.64 6.01 10.55
N PHE A 140 -7.47 5.45 10.24
CA PHE A 140 -7.26 4.00 10.23
C PHE A 140 -7.38 3.38 11.63
N VAL A 141 -6.77 4.01 12.64
CA VAL A 141 -6.90 3.59 14.05
C VAL A 141 -8.36 3.67 14.48
N ALA A 142 -9.05 4.78 14.18
CA ALA A 142 -10.47 4.94 14.48
C ALA A 142 -11.34 3.88 13.80
N ALA A 143 -11.12 3.60 12.51
CA ALA A 143 -11.84 2.56 11.79
C ALA A 143 -11.63 1.16 12.40
N THR A 144 -10.39 0.86 12.80
CA THR A 144 -10.05 -0.41 13.48
C THR A 144 -10.79 -0.54 14.80
N ARG A 145 -10.74 0.51 15.64
CA ARG A 145 -11.41 0.51 16.95
C ARG A 145 -12.93 0.48 16.84
N LEU A 146 -13.51 1.22 15.89
CA LEU A 146 -14.95 1.21 15.63
C LEU A 146 -15.44 -0.19 15.24
N ALA A 147 -14.71 -0.89 14.37
CA ALA A 147 -15.04 -2.25 13.98
C ALA A 147 -15.00 -3.23 15.16
N GLN A 148 -14.03 -3.09 16.08
CA GLN A 148 -13.95 -3.91 17.29
C GLN A 148 -15.11 -3.63 18.25
N ASN A 149 -15.46 -2.36 18.46
CA ASN A 149 -16.51 -1.96 19.40
C ASN A 149 -17.91 -2.32 18.89
N LEU A 150 -18.14 -2.18 17.58
CA LEU A 150 -19.47 -2.32 16.98
C LEU A 150 -19.70 -3.69 16.35
N GLY A 151 -18.65 -4.41 15.94
CA GLY A 151 -18.75 -5.64 15.15
C GLY A 151 -19.58 -6.74 15.79
N GLY A 152 -19.61 -6.82 17.12
CA GLY A 152 -20.44 -7.79 17.84
C GLY A 152 -21.95 -7.52 17.72
N ARG A 153 -22.37 -6.25 17.58
CA ARG A 153 -23.78 -5.84 17.47
C ARG A 153 -24.19 -5.53 16.03
N HIS A 154 -23.23 -5.12 15.21
CA HIS A 154 -23.41 -4.72 13.83
C HIS A 154 -22.36 -5.43 12.96
N PRO A 155 -22.64 -6.67 12.51
CA PRO A 155 -21.65 -7.51 11.82
C PRO A 155 -21.21 -6.93 10.45
N ASN A 156 -21.99 -6.03 9.87
CA ASN A 156 -21.66 -5.32 8.63
C ASN A 156 -20.68 -4.14 8.86
N ILE A 157 -20.46 -3.72 10.10
CA ILE A 157 -19.48 -2.69 10.45
C ILE A 157 -18.14 -3.35 10.70
N THR A 158 -17.45 -3.59 9.59
CA THR A 158 -16.11 -4.12 9.59
C THR A 158 -15.14 -2.98 9.31
N ARG A 159 -13.87 -3.18 9.67
CA ARG A 159 -12.84 -2.20 9.30
C ARG A 159 -12.79 -2.00 7.79
N ALA A 160 -12.93 -3.08 7.01
CA ALA A 160 -12.92 -3.03 5.56
C ALA A 160 -14.06 -2.16 5.01
N SER A 161 -15.29 -2.29 5.52
CA SER A 161 -16.42 -1.48 5.07
C SER A 161 -16.26 0.01 5.46
N ILE A 162 -15.70 0.30 6.63
CA ILE A 162 -15.39 1.68 7.03
C ILE A 162 -14.33 2.29 6.10
N LEU A 163 -13.23 1.56 5.85
CA LEU A 163 -12.16 2.01 4.98
C LEU A 163 -12.63 2.21 3.54
N ALA A 164 -13.53 1.35 3.03
CA ALA A 164 -14.14 1.51 1.72
C ALA A 164 -14.97 2.81 1.63
N GLY A 165 -15.76 3.11 2.68
CA GLY A 165 -16.50 4.38 2.74
C GLY A 165 -15.57 5.59 2.72
N LEU A 166 -14.48 5.55 3.49
CA LEU A 166 -13.46 6.61 3.48
C LEU A 166 -12.77 6.77 2.12
N ALA A 167 -12.46 5.66 1.44
CA ALA A 167 -11.89 5.69 0.09
C ALA A 167 -12.85 6.31 -0.93
N SER A 168 -14.17 6.17 -0.73
CA SER A 168 -15.20 6.85 -1.54
C SER A 168 -15.40 8.34 -1.20
N GLY A 169 -14.58 8.91 -0.31
CA GLY A 169 -14.67 10.32 0.09
C GLY A 169 -15.71 10.60 1.17
N ARG A 170 -16.35 9.58 1.76
CA ARG A 170 -17.31 9.77 2.85
C ARG A 170 -16.59 10.01 4.17
N SER A 171 -17.26 10.69 5.10
CA SER A 171 -16.81 10.77 6.49
C SER A 171 -17.13 9.48 7.25
N ILE A 172 -16.38 9.17 8.32
CA ILE A 172 -16.66 8.01 9.19
C ILE A 172 -18.13 7.98 9.63
N GLY A 173 -18.67 9.12 10.09
CA GLY A 173 -20.05 9.18 10.58
C GLY A 173 -21.08 8.89 9.50
N ARG A 174 -20.84 9.32 8.25
CA ARG A 174 -21.72 9.01 7.12
C ARG A 174 -21.60 7.54 6.72
N THR A 175 -20.37 7.02 6.66
CA THR A 175 -20.12 5.60 6.37
C THR A 175 -20.83 4.70 7.39
N LEU A 176 -20.76 5.01 8.68
CA LEU A 176 -21.46 4.24 9.71
C LEU A 176 -23.00 4.28 9.54
N GLN A 177 -23.56 5.42 9.14
CA GLN A 177 -25.00 5.53 8.86
C GLN A 177 -25.41 4.70 7.65
N ASP A 178 -24.61 4.71 6.59
CA ASP A 178 -24.87 3.89 5.40
C ASP A 178 -24.72 2.39 5.72
N LEU A 179 -23.95 2.04 6.76
CA LEU A 179 -23.84 0.71 7.35
C LEU A 179 -24.92 0.44 8.41
N GLY A 180 -25.97 1.26 8.50
CA GLY A 180 -27.16 0.96 9.30
C GLY A 180 -27.13 1.47 10.75
N LEU A 181 -26.17 2.32 11.14
CA LEU A 181 -26.28 3.06 12.41
C LEU A 181 -27.24 4.24 12.27
N SER A 182 -27.99 4.53 13.34
CA SER A 182 -28.65 5.82 13.41
C SER A 182 -27.62 6.95 13.47
N PRO A 183 -27.95 8.18 13.02
CA PRO A 183 -27.04 9.32 13.11
C PRO A 183 -26.53 9.60 14.53
N ARG A 184 -27.38 9.35 15.54
CA ARG A 184 -27.02 9.52 16.96
C ARG A 184 -25.98 8.48 17.40
N GLU A 185 -26.20 7.21 17.09
CA GLU A 185 -25.26 6.13 17.41
C GLU A 185 -23.94 6.31 16.67
N ALA A 186 -23.96 6.65 15.39
CA ALA A 186 -22.76 6.91 14.60
C ALA A 186 -21.93 8.05 15.21
N LYS A 187 -22.59 9.14 15.63
CA LYS A 187 -21.93 10.28 16.30
C LYS A 187 -21.37 9.88 17.66
N ALA A 188 -22.11 9.12 18.45
CA ALA A 188 -21.68 8.67 19.77
C ALA A 188 -20.47 7.72 19.68
N ALA A 189 -20.55 6.71 18.80
CA ALA A 189 -19.47 5.75 18.57
C ALA A 189 -18.20 6.46 18.07
N LYS A 190 -18.33 7.37 17.11
CA LYS A 190 -17.20 8.18 16.62
C LYS A 190 -16.57 8.98 17.77
N LYS A 191 -17.37 9.73 18.53
CA LYS A 191 -16.88 10.58 19.62
C LYS A 191 -16.20 9.76 20.73
N GLN A 192 -16.73 8.59 21.03
CA GLN A 192 -16.14 7.68 22.01
C GLN A 192 -14.76 7.22 21.57
N VAL A 193 -14.63 6.74 20.33
CA VAL A 193 -13.35 6.27 19.78
C VAL A 193 -12.33 7.42 19.65
N GLU A 194 -12.75 8.61 19.25
CA GLU A 194 -11.87 9.79 19.22
C GLU A 194 -11.28 10.10 20.60
N LYS A 195 -12.10 10.06 21.66
CA LYS A 195 -11.63 10.26 23.03
C LYS A 195 -10.69 9.15 23.50
N GLU A 196 -10.96 7.90 23.14
CA GLU A 196 -10.07 6.76 23.48
C GLU A 196 -8.69 6.94 22.82
N ILE A 197 -8.66 7.35 21.56
CA ILE A 197 -7.40 7.61 20.82
C ILE A 197 -6.68 8.84 21.37
N GLU A 198 -7.40 9.91 21.70
CA GLU A 198 -6.82 11.12 22.28
C GLU A 198 -6.14 10.82 23.63
N ARG A 199 -6.80 10.06 24.51
CA ARG A 199 -6.22 9.60 25.79
C ARG A 199 -5.03 8.66 25.62
N ALA A 200 -4.94 7.96 24.50
CA ALA A 200 -3.81 7.09 24.21
C ALA A 200 -2.62 7.86 23.61
N ARG A 201 -2.84 9.11 23.20
CA ARG A 201 -1.82 10.04 22.69
C ARG A 201 -1.32 11.02 23.76
N SER A 202 -2.14 11.34 24.77
CA SER A 202 -1.67 12.06 25.96
C SER A 202 -0.64 11.24 26.72
#